data_AF-A0A4R4KQ50-F1
#
_entry.id   AF-A0A4R4KQ50-F1
#
_cell.length_a   1.000
_cell.length_b   1.000
_cell.length_c   1.000
_cell.angle_alpha   90.00
_cell.angle_beta   90.00
_cell.angle_gamma   90.00
#
_symmetry.space_group_name_H-M   'P 1'
#
loop_
_entity.id
_entity.type
_entity.pdbx_description
1 polymer ?
#
loop_
_entity_poly.entity_id
_entity_poly.type
_entity_poly.pdbx_seq_one_letter_code
_entity_poly.pdbx_strand_id
1 'polypeptide(L)'
;MSVRWQMLGTAQEYRLFNEKQLMGILKNNFWNRKAYSEFKGFLVRFEHSGIGKKKARILDIEGTQELGTIDFSFFPESAIIQYEAQQHTWRLVKTGRQKKWIVQSEEEQADYLANDRVGSTGQISDSYLPPVVVVAGLYIHGFFFKQRLLRIIGLCLVILLTAFLLY
;
A
#
# COMPACT_ATOMS: atom_id res chain seq x y z
N MET A 1 -8.45 15.92 -9.18
CA MET A 1 -7.34 15.47 -10.09
C MET A 1 -7.38 13.96 -10.23
N SER A 2 -6.77 13.37 -11.28
CA SER A 2 -6.69 11.91 -11.42
C SER A 2 -5.27 11.42 -11.71
N VAL A 3 -4.87 10.35 -11.02
CA VAL A 3 -3.55 9.72 -11.15
C VAL A 3 -3.75 8.25 -11.50
N ARG A 4 -3.16 7.80 -12.60
CA ARG A 4 -3.13 6.37 -12.95
C ARG A 4 -1.97 5.72 -12.23
N TRP A 5 -2.10 4.46 -11.83
CA TRP A 5 -0.99 3.71 -11.27
C TRP A 5 -0.88 2.31 -11.85
N GLN A 6 0.34 1.79 -11.80
CA GLN A 6 0.65 0.43 -12.23
C GLN A 6 1.54 -0.22 -11.17
N MET A 7 1.14 -1.39 -10.70
CA MET A 7 1.93 -2.26 -9.86
C MET A 7 2.80 -3.17 -10.73
N LEU A 8 4.06 -3.34 -10.37
CA LEU A 8 4.99 -4.28 -10.98
C LEU A 8 5.39 -5.37 -9.98
N GLY A 9 5.50 -6.60 -10.49
CA GLY A 9 5.77 -7.79 -9.68
C GLY A 9 4.71 -8.01 -8.60
N THR A 10 5.12 -8.56 -7.46
CA THR A 10 4.29 -8.83 -6.28
C THR A 10 4.24 -7.61 -5.35
N ALA A 11 3.78 -6.47 -5.87
CA ALA A 11 3.83 -5.18 -5.17
C ALA A 11 5.28 -4.77 -4.81
N GLN A 12 6.22 -5.01 -5.72
CA GLN A 12 7.62 -4.57 -5.57
C GLN A 12 7.78 -3.11 -5.97
N GLU A 13 7.03 -2.67 -6.98
CA GLU A 13 7.07 -1.27 -7.43
C GLU A 13 5.66 -0.82 -7.81
N TYR A 14 5.33 0.42 -7.50
CA TYR A 14 4.19 1.13 -8.07
C TYR A 14 4.72 2.33 -8.85
N ARG A 15 4.22 2.52 -10.06
CA ARG A 15 4.47 3.71 -10.88
C ARG A 15 3.20 4.53 -10.93
N LEU A 16 3.32 5.83 -10.66
CA LEU A 16 2.23 6.79 -10.71
C LEU A 16 2.37 7.67 -11.94
N PHE A 17 1.29 7.84 -12.68
CA PHE A 17 1.24 8.56 -13.94
C PHE A 17 0.16 9.64 -13.92
N ASN A 18 0.50 10.80 -14.48
CA ASN A 18 -0.49 11.75 -14.96
C ASN A 18 -0.56 11.60 -16.48
N GLU A 19 -1.70 11.13 -16.99
CA GLU A 19 -1.87 10.72 -18.38
C GLU A 19 -0.84 9.68 -18.83
N LYS A 20 0.23 10.11 -19.52
CA LYS A 20 1.36 9.29 -19.99
C LYS A 20 2.69 9.63 -19.28
N GLN A 21 2.72 10.70 -18.48
CA GLN A 21 3.92 11.16 -17.80
C GLN A 21 4.07 10.45 -16.46
N LEU A 22 5.26 9.91 -16.18
CA LEU A 22 5.61 9.36 -14.88
C LEU A 22 5.77 10.50 -13.87
N MET A 23 4.95 10.48 -12.82
CA MET A 23 4.89 11.51 -11.77
C MET A 23 5.47 11.04 -10.44
N GLY A 24 5.69 9.74 -10.30
CA GLY A 24 6.26 9.18 -9.09
C GLY A 24 6.39 7.66 -9.14
N ILE A 25 7.13 7.15 -8.15
CA ILE A 25 7.42 5.73 -7.98
C ILE A 25 7.40 5.42 -6.49
N LEU A 26 6.85 4.27 -6.13
CA LEU A 26 7.00 3.62 -4.82
C LEU A 26 7.71 2.28 -5.01
N LYS A 27 8.92 2.12 -4.50
CA LYS A 27 9.69 0.88 -4.53
C LYS A 27 9.71 0.22 -3.16
N ASN A 28 9.15 -0.97 -3.06
CA ASN A 28 9.16 -1.81 -1.87
C ASN A 28 10.32 -2.80 -1.93
N ASN A 29 11.28 -2.68 -1.02
CA ASN A 29 12.34 -3.66 -0.88
C ASN A 29 11.90 -4.76 0.10
N PHE A 30 11.82 -5.99 -0.43
CA PHE A 30 11.35 -7.15 0.30
C PHE A 30 12.30 -7.57 1.44
N TRP A 31 13.60 -7.39 1.22
CA TRP A 31 14.65 -7.91 2.11
C TRP A 31 14.79 -7.09 3.39
N ASN A 32 14.74 -5.77 3.27
CA ASN A 32 15.01 -4.86 4.39
C ASN A 32 13.75 -4.21 4.99
N ARG A 33 12.55 -4.56 4.50
CA ARG A 33 11.24 -4.02 4.95
C ARG A 33 11.13 -2.50 4.85
N LYS A 34 11.94 -1.91 3.96
CA LYS A 34 11.89 -0.49 3.63
C LYS A 34 11.19 -0.32 2.29
N ALA A 35 10.50 0.79 2.15
CA ALA A 35 10.03 1.26 0.86
C ALA A 35 10.45 2.71 0.66
N TYR A 36 10.72 3.07 -0.57
CA TYR A 36 11.15 4.41 -0.95
C TYR A 36 10.15 4.95 -1.96
N SER A 37 9.75 6.20 -1.76
CA SER A 37 8.80 6.86 -2.63
C SER A 37 9.34 8.20 -3.08
N GLU A 38 9.12 8.49 -4.35
CA GLU A 38 9.17 9.84 -4.91
C GLU A 38 7.82 10.11 -5.56
N PHE A 39 7.12 11.17 -5.15
CA PHE A 39 5.88 11.56 -5.81
C PHE A 39 5.66 13.06 -5.67
N LYS A 40 5.49 13.76 -6.82
CA LYS A 40 5.32 15.22 -6.87
C LYS A 40 6.40 16.00 -6.09
N GLY A 41 7.65 15.54 -6.14
CA GLY A 41 8.77 16.16 -5.44
C GLY A 41 8.92 15.77 -3.97
N PHE A 42 7.98 15.01 -3.40
CA PHE A 42 8.11 14.47 -2.04
C PHE A 42 8.87 13.15 -2.05
N LEU A 43 9.98 13.13 -1.31
CA LEU A 43 10.83 11.95 -1.12
C LEU A 43 10.61 11.42 0.30
N VAL A 44 10.05 10.22 0.41
CA VAL A 44 9.76 9.61 1.72
C VAL A 44 10.17 8.15 1.77
N ARG A 45 10.50 7.71 2.98
CA ARG A 45 10.83 6.32 3.28
C ARG A 45 9.79 5.72 4.22
N PHE A 46 9.24 4.57 3.85
CA PHE A 46 8.39 3.77 4.74
C PHE A 46 9.22 2.66 5.38
N GLU A 47 9.06 2.47 6.69
CA GLU A 47 9.79 1.43 7.41
C GLU A 47 8.86 0.68 8.36
N HIS A 48 8.75 -0.64 8.17
CA HIS A 48 7.93 -1.48 9.04
C HIS A 48 8.63 -1.71 10.38
N SER A 49 7.91 -1.53 11.48
CA SER A 49 8.46 -1.65 12.84
C SER A 49 8.65 -3.13 13.21
N GLY A 50 9.71 -3.80 12.75
CA GLY A 50 10.03 -5.17 13.18
C GLY A 50 9.08 -6.28 12.68
N ILE A 51 9.29 -7.51 13.17
CA ILE A 51 8.46 -8.70 12.87
C ILE A 51 7.20 -8.63 13.75
N GLY A 52 6.02 -8.68 13.16
CA GLY A 52 4.75 -8.84 13.90
C GLY A 52 4.14 -7.57 14.49
N LYS A 53 4.83 -6.42 14.51
CA LYS A 53 4.18 -5.16 14.91
C LYS A 53 3.31 -4.66 13.77
N LYS A 54 2.11 -4.19 14.08
CA LYS A 54 1.15 -3.69 13.08
C LYS A 54 1.40 -2.22 12.70
N LYS A 55 2.66 -1.76 12.71
CA LYS A 55 2.99 -0.35 12.56
C LYS A 55 4.12 -0.13 11.56
N ALA A 56 3.97 0.84 10.67
CA ALA A 56 5.06 1.39 9.87
C ALA A 56 5.26 2.88 10.18
N ARG A 57 6.49 3.34 10.00
CA ARG A 57 6.86 4.76 10.10
C ARG A 57 6.97 5.36 8.70
N ILE A 58 6.54 6.59 8.57
CA ILE A 58 6.78 7.46 7.42
C ILE A 58 7.93 8.37 7.83
N LEU A 59 9.04 8.27 7.13
CA LEU A 59 10.27 8.98 7.43
C LEU A 59 10.65 9.88 6.25
N ASP A 60 11.50 10.87 6.51
CA ASP A 60 12.23 11.56 5.45
C ASP A 60 13.13 10.58 4.67
N ILE A 61 13.71 11.03 3.56
CA ILE A 61 14.49 10.16 2.67
C ILE A 61 15.75 9.60 3.36
N GLU A 62 16.41 10.43 4.17
CA GLU A 62 17.54 10.02 5.03
C GLU A 62 17.05 9.12 6.18
N GLY A 63 15.77 9.25 6.50
CA GLY A 63 15.02 8.59 7.55
C GLY A 63 15.62 8.75 8.92
N THR A 64 16.01 9.99 9.18
CA THR A 64 16.40 10.51 10.48
C THR A 64 15.19 11.10 11.20
N GLN A 65 14.24 11.67 10.45
CA GLN A 65 13.04 12.32 10.95
C GLN A 65 11.80 11.48 10.65
N GLU A 66 10.97 11.28 11.67
CA GLU A 66 9.64 10.73 11.51
C GLU A 66 8.66 11.83 11.08
N LEU A 67 8.01 11.63 9.95
CA LEU A 67 6.98 12.50 9.37
C LEU A 67 5.56 12.02 9.73
N GLY A 68 5.43 10.75 10.11
CA GLY A 68 4.13 10.15 10.38
C GLY A 68 4.18 8.65 10.63
N THR A 69 3.02 8.05 10.82
CA THR A 69 2.88 6.61 11.11
C THR A 69 1.72 5.98 10.37
N ILE A 70 1.79 4.67 10.19
CA ILE A 70 0.74 3.85 9.62
C ILE A 70 0.46 2.70 10.59
N ASP A 71 -0.75 2.64 11.13
CA ASP A 71 -1.21 1.60 12.03
C ASP A 71 -2.18 0.65 11.29
N PHE A 72 -1.75 -0.58 11.06
CA PHE A 72 -2.47 -1.60 10.31
C PHE A 72 -3.48 -2.37 11.18
N SER A 73 -4.66 -2.59 10.63
CA SER A 73 -5.69 -3.45 11.17
C SER A 73 -6.02 -4.56 10.17
N PHE A 74 -5.99 -5.82 10.63
CA PHE A 74 -6.12 -6.99 9.75
C PHE A 74 -7.55 -7.48 9.58
N PHE A 75 -8.46 -7.07 10.47
CA PHE A 75 -9.85 -7.47 10.38
C PHE A 75 -10.77 -6.35 10.89
N PRO A 76 -11.47 -5.63 9.99
CA PRO A 76 -11.33 -5.66 8.52
C PRO A 76 -9.94 -5.18 8.05
N GLU A 77 -9.58 -5.40 6.77
CA GLU A 77 -8.37 -4.81 6.16
C GLU A 77 -8.52 -3.28 6.15
N SER A 78 -7.90 -2.61 7.11
CA SER A 78 -7.89 -1.16 7.27
C SER A 78 -6.55 -0.68 7.81
N ALA A 79 -6.28 0.62 7.71
CA ALA A 79 -5.14 1.24 8.37
C ALA A 79 -5.45 2.69 8.72
N ILE A 80 -4.75 3.21 9.71
CA ILE A 80 -4.77 4.62 10.08
C ILE A 80 -3.43 5.22 9.68
N ILE A 81 -3.46 6.30 8.91
CA ILE A 81 -2.28 7.08 8.51
C ILE A 81 -2.30 8.36 9.33
N GLN A 82 -1.26 8.58 10.14
CA GLN A 82 -1.03 9.85 10.82
C GLN A 82 0.05 10.61 10.07
N TYR A 83 -0.25 11.82 9.60
CA TYR A 83 0.69 12.67 8.86
C TYR A 83 0.38 14.15 9.12
N GLU A 84 1.38 14.98 9.44
CA GLU A 84 1.20 16.42 9.70
C GLU A 84 0.05 16.76 10.68
N ALA A 85 -0.05 16.01 11.78
CA ALA A 85 -1.13 16.10 12.78
C ALA A 85 -2.55 15.76 12.27
N GLN A 86 -2.71 15.40 11.01
CA GLN A 86 -3.96 14.90 10.45
C GLN A 86 -4.01 13.37 10.45
N GLN A 87 -5.22 12.85 10.67
CA GLN A 87 -5.49 11.42 10.62
C GLN A 87 -6.26 11.11 9.33
N HIS A 88 -5.78 10.10 8.59
CA HIS A 88 -6.46 9.55 7.44
C HIS A 88 -6.75 8.08 7.65
N THR A 89 -7.93 7.64 7.22
CA THR A 89 -8.33 6.23 7.26
C THR A 89 -8.15 5.62 5.89
N TRP A 90 -7.41 4.52 5.83
CA TRP A 90 -7.38 3.61 4.70
C TRP A 90 -8.33 2.44 4.95
N ARG A 91 -9.21 2.13 4.01
CA ARG A 91 -10.09 0.96 4.12
C ARG A 91 -10.37 0.33 2.77
N LEU A 92 -10.38 -1.01 2.74
CA LEU A 92 -10.87 -1.75 1.59
C LEU A 92 -12.41 -1.65 1.54
N VAL A 93 -12.94 -1.26 0.38
CA VAL A 93 -14.38 -1.21 0.09
C VAL A 93 -14.68 -2.22 -1.01
N LYS A 94 -15.52 -3.21 -0.70
CA LYS A 94 -15.88 -4.23 -1.68
C LYS A 94 -16.91 -3.66 -2.66
N THR A 95 -16.56 -3.54 -3.94
CA THR A 95 -17.48 -3.03 -4.97
C THR A 95 -17.59 -4.04 -6.13
N GLY A 96 -18.46 -5.04 -5.95
CA GLY A 96 -18.74 -6.03 -7.01
C GLY A 96 -17.50 -6.82 -7.44
N ARG A 97 -17.17 -6.77 -8.74
CA ARG A 97 -16.02 -7.50 -9.33
C ARG A 97 -14.68 -6.78 -9.21
N GLN A 98 -14.67 -5.49 -8.87
CA GLN A 98 -13.45 -4.70 -8.70
C GLN A 98 -13.19 -4.45 -7.22
N LYS A 99 -11.91 -4.34 -6.85
CA LYS A 99 -11.54 -3.91 -5.50
C LYS A 99 -11.37 -2.41 -5.53
N LYS A 100 -12.08 -1.75 -4.62
CA LYS A 100 -11.91 -0.34 -4.32
C LYS A 100 -11.29 -0.24 -2.95
N TRP A 101 -10.38 0.71 -2.75
CA TRP A 101 -10.07 1.16 -1.39
C TRP A 101 -10.11 2.68 -1.36
N ILE A 102 -10.27 3.20 -0.16
CA ILE A 102 -10.48 4.61 0.07
C ILE A 102 -9.43 5.08 1.08
N VAL A 103 -8.84 6.24 0.82
CA VAL A 103 -8.07 7.00 1.80
C VAL A 103 -8.82 8.29 2.07
N GLN A 104 -9.20 8.57 3.32
CA GLN A 104 -10.02 9.73 3.65
C GLN A 104 -9.59 10.37 4.97
N SER A 105 -9.58 11.71 5.03
CA SER A 105 -9.65 12.49 6.27
C SER A 105 -11.11 12.83 6.59
N GLU A 106 -11.35 13.77 7.50
CA GLU A 106 -12.69 14.34 7.74
C GLU A 106 -13.20 15.16 6.55
N GLU A 107 -12.30 15.86 5.84
CA GLU A 107 -12.67 16.81 4.79
C GLU A 107 -12.40 16.29 3.37
N GLU A 108 -11.46 15.35 3.22
CA GLU A 108 -10.96 14.91 1.92
C GLU A 108 -11.07 13.40 1.77
N GLN A 109 -11.34 12.93 0.55
CA GLN A 109 -11.41 11.51 0.23
C GLN A 109 -10.77 11.26 -1.12
N ALA A 110 -9.97 10.20 -1.21
CA ALA A 110 -9.43 9.65 -2.45
C ALA A 110 -9.83 8.19 -2.66
N ASP A 111 -10.31 7.92 -3.87
CA ASP A 111 -10.75 6.60 -4.29
C ASP A 111 -9.70 5.92 -5.14
N TYR A 112 -9.38 4.68 -4.79
CA TYR A 112 -8.42 3.85 -5.50
C TYR A 112 -9.12 2.64 -6.08
N LEU A 113 -9.00 2.45 -7.38
CA LEU A 113 -9.58 1.30 -8.09
C LEU A 113 -8.48 0.35 -8.52
N ALA A 114 -8.68 -0.96 -8.30
CA ALA A 114 -7.77 -2.00 -8.76
C ALA A 114 -8.49 -3.27 -9.23
N ASN A 115 -7.80 -4.00 -10.10
CA ASN A 115 -8.17 -5.35 -10.50
C ASN A 115 -7.53 -6.43 -9.60
N ASP A 116 -6.71 -6.04 -8.61
CA ASP A 116 -6.20 -6.86 -7.51
C ASP A 116 -5.45 -8.15 -7.93
N ARG A 117 -4.73 -8.07 -9.05
CA ARG A 117 -3.86 -9.13 -9.61
C ARG A 117 -2.41 -8.69 -9.60
N VAL A 118 -1.48 -9.65 -9.73
CA VAL A 118 -0.08 -9.32 -10.05
C VAL A 118 -0.06 -8.46 -11.32
N GLY A 119 0.68 -7.36 -11.31
CA GLY A 119 0.66 -6.41 -12.41
C GLY A 119 -0.57 -5.48 -12.45
N SER A 120 -1.37 -5.40 -11.38
CA SER A 120 -2.59 -4.58 -11.37
C SER A 120 -2.30 -3.14 -11.76
N THR A 121 -3.17 -2.59 -12.60
CA THR A 121 -3.28 -1.16 -12.84
C THR A 121 -4.49 -0.61 -12.13
N GLY A 122 -4.55 0.70 -11.99
CA GLY A 122 -5.64 1.38 -11.34
C GLY A 122 -5.64 2.88 -11.53
N GLN A 123 -6.61 3.50 -10.88
CA GLN A 123 -6.80 4.94 -10.90
C GLN A 123 -7.03 5.44 -9.48
N ILE A 124 -6.49 6.61 -9.20
CA ILE A 124 -6.74 7.42 -8.01
C ILE A 124 -7.55 8.62 -8.50
N SER A 125 -8.75 8.76 -7.97
CA SER A 125 -9.66 9.86 -8.30
C SER A 125 -9.90 10.71 -7.07
N ASP A 126 -9.97 12.02 -7.30
CA ASP A 126 -10.11 13.08 -6.30
C ASP A 126 -9.16 12.93 -5.12
N SER A 127 -7.97 13.52 -5.16
CA SER A 127 -7.19 13.65 -3.93
C SER A 127 -6.66 15.07 -3.82
N TYR A 128 -7.29 15.87 -2.97
CA TYR A 128 -6.62 17.04 -2.38
C TYR A 128 -5.62 16.61 -1.29
N LEU A 129 -5.62 15.31 -0.96
CA LEU A 129 -4.69 14.68 -0.03
C LEU A 129 -3.21 15.01 -0.32
N PRO A 130 -2.40 15.16 0.74
CA PRO A 130 -0.96 15.31 0.62
C PRO A 130 -0.33 14.18 -0.22
N PRO A 131 0.67 14.46 -1.08
CA PRO A 131 1.33 13.44 -1.89
C PRO A 131 1.85 12.23 -1.10
N VAL A 132 2.34 12.48 0.12
CA VAL A 132 2.82 11.43 1.05
C VAL A 132 1.69 10.48 1.44
N VAL A 133 0.50 11.00 1.74
CA VAL A 133 -0.69 10.23 2.10
C VAL A 133 -1.18 9.40 0.91
N VAL A 134 -1.11 9.97 -0.30
CA VAL A 134 -1.46 9.24 -1.53
C VAL A 134 -0.58 8.00 -1.70
N VAL A 135 0.73 8.16 -1.55
CA VAL A 135 1.65 7.02 -1.70
C VAL A 135 1.58 6.07 -0.51
N ALA A 136 1.30 6.56 0.70
CA ALA A 136 1.00 5.72 1.86
C ALA A 136 -0.18 4.77 1.56
N GLY A 137 -1.21 5.24 0.86
CA GLY A 137 -2.32 4.40 0.39
C GLY A 137 -1.89 3.24 -0.51
N LEU A 138 -0.94 3.47 -1.42
CA LEU A 138 -0.36 2.41 -2.26
C LEU A 138 0.55 1.46 -1.46
N TYR A 139 1.32 1.98 -0.51
CA TYR A 139 2.14 1.18 0.40
C TYR A 139 1.28 0.20 1.22
N ILE A 140 0.17 0.69 1.78
CA ILE A 140 -0.78 -0.13 2.54
C ILE A 140 -1.42 -1.21 1.65
N HIS A 141 -1.86 -0.85 0.44
CA HIS A 141 -2.37 -1.82 -0.53
C HIS A 141 -1.33 -2.92 -0.82
N GLY A 142 -0.07 -2.55 -1.07
CA GLY A 142 1.01 -3.51 -1.30
C GLY A 142 1.28 -4.42 -0.11
N PHE A 143 1.18 -3.90 1.11
CA PHE A 143 1.30 -4.68 2.34
C PHE A 143 0.22 -5.76 2.46
N PHE A 144 -1.06 -5.39 2.33
CA PHE A 144 -2.17 -6.36 2.40
C PHE A 144 -2.15 -7.35 1.23
N PHE A 145 -1.81 -6.90 0.01
CA PHE A 145 -1.65 -7.77 -1.14
C PHE A 145 -0.62 -8.88 -0.87
N LYS A 146 0.56 -8.51 -0.32
CA LYS A 146 1.62 -9.47 0.04
C LYS A 146 1.17 -10.42 1.13
N GLN A 147 0.52 -9.91 2.19
CA GLN A 147 0.04 -10.78 3.26
C GLN A 147 -0.96 -11.82 2.78
N ARG A 148 -1.90 -11.40 1.93
CA ARG A 148 -2.87 -12.31 1.33
C ARG A 148 -2.18 -13.39 0.49
N LEU A 149 -1.19 -13.02 -0.32
CA LEU A 149 -0.41 -13.96 -1.11
C LEU A 149 0.36 -14.96 -0.22
N LEU A 150 0.99 -14.49 0.87
CA LEU A 150 1.68 -15.37 1.83
C LEU A 150 0.73 -16.35 2.51
N ARG A 151 -0.48 -15.91 2.91
CA ARG A 151 -1.49 -16.80 3.51
C ARG A 151 -1.95 -17.88 2.52
N ILE A 152 -2.16 -17.52 1.26
CA ILE A 152 -2.54 -18.48 0.20
C ILE A 152 -1.42 -19.50 -0.03
N ILE A 153 -0.18 -19.05 -0.18
CA ILE A 153 0.98 -19.94 -0.36
C ILE A 153 1.13 -20.89 0.84
N GLY A 154 1.05 -20.36 2.06
CA GLY A 154 1.12 -21.16 3.28
C GLY A 154 0.04 -22.25 3.34
N LEU A 155 -1.20 -21.91 2.99
CA LEU A 155 -2.29 -22.89 2.94
C LEU A 155 -2.04 -23.97 1.88
N CYS A 156 -1.59 -23.60 0.68
CA CYS A 156 -1.26 -24.56 -0.36
C CYS A 156 -0.13 -25.51 0.06
N LEU A 157 0.91 -25.00 0.74
CA LEU A 157 2.01 -25.83 1.25
C LEU A 157 1.53 -26.83 2.29
N VAL A 158 0.66 -26.43 3.20
CA VAL A 158 0.07 -27.35 4.19
C VAL A 158 -0.71 -28.46 3.50
N ILE A 159 -1.55 -28.13 2.52
CA ILE A 159 -2.33 -29.12 1.76
C ILE A 159 -1.41 -30.10 1.02
N LEU A 160 -0.40 -29.60 0.32
CA LEU A 160 0.57 -30.44 -0.40
C LEU A 160 1.33 -31.39 0.53
N LEU A 161 1.78 -30.90 1.69
CA LEU A 161 2.46 -31.73 2.69
C LEU A 161 1.52 -32.79 3.27
N THR A 162 0.27 -32.46 3.55
CA THR A 162 -0.71 -33.46 4.04
C THR A 162 -1.03 -34.52 3.00
N ALA A 163 -1.15 -34.14 1.72
CA ALA A 163 -1.38 -35.10 0.64
C ALA A 163 -0.18 -36.04 0.45
N PHE A 164 1.05 -35.51 0.55
CA PHE A 164 2.27 -36.30 0.44
C PHE A 164 2.44 -37.30 1.61
N LEU A 165 2.02 -36.93 2.83
CA LEU A 165 2.11 -37.82 4.00
C LEU A 165 1.04 -38.93 4.02
N LEU A 166 -0.03 -38.78 3.24
CA LEU A 166 -1.12 -39.76 3.13
C LEU A 166 -0.93 -40.76 1.98
N TYR A 167 0.13 -40.59 1.18
CA TYR A 167 0.49 -41.45 0.06
C TYR A 167 1.77 -42.21 0.39
#